data_AF-A0AAF6BU06-F1
#
_entry.id   AF-A0AAF6BU06-F1
#
_cell.length_a   1.000
_cell.length_b   1.000
_cell.length_c   1.000
_cell.angle_alpha   90.00
_cell.angle_beta   90.00
_cell.angle_gamma   90.00
#
_symmetry.space_group_name_H-M   'P 1'
#
loop_
_entity.id
_entity.type
_entity.pdbx_description
1 polymer ?
#
loop_
_entity_poly.entity_id
_entity_poly.type
_entity_poly.pdbx_seq_one_letter_code
_entity_poly.pdbx_strand_id
1 'polypeptide(L)'
;MRERPSAVKPVKPPQLKEHDGEVSPFLVSKLLSPDADWDREQLGDVLHWIRQALGLFLGVIWGAVPVTGALWLILFFAVTSGVIYGYYHLILKVDEEEFGGHGSLLQEGLFASFTLFLLAWILVYSLFHF
;
A
#
# COMPACT_ATOMS: atom_id res chain seq x y z
N MET A 1 -17.78 7.79 -60.63
CA MET A 1 -17.34 7.05 -59.43
C MET A 1 -17.62 7.93 -58.23
N ARG A 2 -18.60 7.58 -57.38
CA ARG A 2 -18.85 8.29 -56.11
C ARG A 2 -18.01 7.61 -55.05
N GLU A 3 -16.96 8.28 -54.59
CA GLU A 3 -16.13 7.80 -53.49
C GLU A 3 -16.95 7.82 -52.20
N ARG A 4 -16.97 6.70 -51.47
CA ARG A 4 -17.62 6.60 -50.17
C ARG A 4 -16.74 7.31 -49.16
N PRO A 5 -17.25 8.21 -48.30
CA PRO A 5 -16.43 8.75 -47.22
C PRO A 5 -16.16 7.63 -46.21
N SER A 6 -14.87 7.32 -46.03
CA SER A 6 -14.36 6.40 -45.04
C SER A 6 -14.84 6.82 -43.65
N ALA A 7 -15.58 5.93 -42.98
CA ALA A 7 -15.98 6.10 -41.60
C ALA A 7 -14.72 6.25 -40.72
N VAL A 8 -14.54 7.46 -40.19
CA VAL A 8 -13.55 7.74 -39.15
C VAL A 8 -13.96 6.94 -37.91
N LYS A 9 -13.17 5.94 -37.54
CA LYS A 9 -13.36 5.21 -36.27
C LYS A 9 -13.15 6.20 -35.12
N PRO A 10 -14.04 6.24 -34.12
CA PRO A 10 -13.83 7.11 -32.96
C PRO A 10 -12.58 6.65 -32.21
N VAL A 11 -11.59 7.53 -32.15
CA VAL A 11 -10.43 7.41 -31.27
C VAL A 11 -10.97 7.54 -29.84
N LYS A 12 -10.93 6.45 -29.06
CA LYS A 12 -11.19 6.53 -27.63
C LYS A 12 -10.21 7.54 -27.03
N PRO A 13 -10.67 8.53 -26.24
CA PRO A 13 -9.76 9.44 -25.56
C PRO A 13 -8.78 8.62 -24.70
N PRO A 14 -7.52 9.06 -24.56
CA PRO A 14 -6.60 8.43 -23.64
C PRO A 14 -7.24 8.49 -22.25
N GLN A 15 -7.45 7.31 -21.66
CA GLN A 15 -7.88 7.16 -20.28
C GLN A 15 -6.87 7.94 -19.43
N LEU A 16 -7.30 9.08 -18.90
CA LEU A 16 -6.55 9.85 -17.95
C LEU A 16 -6.39 8.93 -16.73
N LYS A 17 -5.21 8.34 -16.55
CA LYS A 17 -4.82 7.71 -15.28
C LYS A 17 -4.78 8.86 -14.26
N GLU A 18 -5.91 9.03 -13.59
CA GLU A 18 -6.12 9.98 -12.52
C GLU A 18 -5.26 9.49 -11.35
N HIS A 19 -4.07 10.06 -11.27
CA HIS A 19 -3.06 9.80 -10.26
C HIS A 19 -3.42 10.62 -9.01
N ASP A 20 -4.59 10.34 -8.44
CA ASP A 20 -5.11 11.08 -7.28
C ASP A 20 -4.85 10.28 -6.01
N GLY A 21 -3.82 10.74 -5.29
CA GLY A 21 -3.40 10.27 -3.97
C GLY A 21 -4.37 10.61 -2.84
N GLU A 22 -5.67 10.56 -3.09
CA GLU A 22 -6.69 10.58 -2.05
C GLU A 22 -7.40 9.23 -2.06
N VAL A 23 -7.29 8.51 -0.95
CA VAL A 23 -7.90 7.20 -0.73
C VAL A 23 -9.43 7.36 -0.82
N SER A 24 -9.97 7.29 -2.03
CA SER A 24 -11.37 7.57 -2.28
C SER A 24 -12.25 6.51 -1.59
N PRO A 25 -13.47 6.87 -1.13
CA PRO A 25 -14.40 5.92 -0.49
C PRO A 25 -14.72 4.71 -1.40
N PHE A 26 -14.50 4.86 -2.70
CA PHE A 26 -14.56 3.77 -3.68
C PHE A 26 -13.47 2.72 -3.44
N LEU A 27 -12.22 3.10 -3.13
CA LEU A 27 -11.14 2.14 -2.84
C LEU A 27 -11.39 1.38 -1.54
N VAL A 28 -11.94 2.03 -0.51
CA VAL A 28 -12.28 1.38 0.75
C VAL A 28 -13.42 0.36 0.58
N SER A 29 -14.42 0.72 -0.25
CA SER A 29 -15.52 -0.20 -0.59
C SER A 29 -15.03 -1.38 -1.45
N LYS A 30 -14.04 -1.13 -2.31
CA LYS A 30 -13.35 -2.15 -3.12
C LYS A 30 -12.47 -3.06 -2.26
N LEU A 31 -11.80 -2.52 -1.25
CA LEU A 31 -11.04 -3.22 -0.19
C LEU A 31 -11.88 -4.26 0.57
N LEU A 32 -13.17 -3.96 0.79
CA LEU A 32 -14.13 -4.84 1.46
C LEU A 32 -14.83 -5.81 0.51
N SER A 33 -14.62 -5.68 -0.79
CA SER A 33 -15.23 -6.50 -1.84
C SER A 33 -14.20 -7.51 -2.37
N PRO A 34 -14.18 -8.76 -1.87
CA PRO A 34 -13.26 -9.80 -2.35
C PRO A 34 -13.37 -10.18 -3.84
N ASP A 35 -14.39 -9.72 -4.56
CA ASP A 35 -14.58 -9.94 -6.02
C ASP A 35 -14.05 -8.78 -6.91
N ALA A 36 -13.38 -7.79 -6.32
CA ALA A 36 -12.92 -6.63 -7.07
C ALA A 36 -11.60 -6.88 -7.82
N ASP A 37 -11.61 -6.67 -9.14
CA ASP A 37 -10.41 -6.67 -9.99
C ASP A 37 -9.44 -5.54 -9.58
N TRP A 38 -8.26 -5.90 -9.10
CA TRP A 38 -7.23 -4.96 -8.64
C TRP A 38 -6.19 -4.72 -9.73
N ASP A 39 -6.03 -3.47 -10.17
CA ASP A 39 -4.91 -3.07 -10.99
C ASP A 39 -3.62 -3.01 -10.15
N ARG A 40 -2.47 -3.35 -10.74
CA ARG A 40 -1.19 -3.46 -10.03
C ARG A 40 -0.78 -2.16 -9.34
N GLU A 41 -0.94 -1.04 -10.03
CA GLU A 41 -0.60 0.29 -9.52
C GLU A 41 -1.48 0.65 -8.31
N GLN A 42 -2.79 0.37 -8.40
CA GLN A 42 -3.76 0.67 -7.35
C GLN A 42 -3.55 -0.21 -6.10
N LEU A 43 -3.24 -1.49 -6.29
CA LEU A 43 -2.89 -2.37 -5.18
C LEU A 43 -1.59 -1.94 -4.49
N GLY A 44 -0.57 -1.57 -5.28
CA GLY A 44 0.69 -1.03 -4.79
C GLY A 44 0.49 0.22 -3.93
N ASP A 45 -0.28 1.18 -4.40
CA ASP A 45 -0.60 2.41 -3.68
C ASP A 45 -1.34 2.13 -2.36
N VAL A 46 -2.37 1.28 -2.38
CA VAL A 46 -3.13 0.92 -1.18
C VAL A 46 -2.25 0.22 -0.15
N LEU A 47 -1.44 -0.75 -0.58
CA LEU A 47 -0.49 -1.43 0.30
C LEU A 47 0.52 -0.45 0.88
N HIS A 48 1.01 0.49 0.08
CA HIS A 48 1.92 1.53 0.53
C HIS A 48 1.30 2.37 1.65
N TRP A 49 0.07 2.86 1.46
CA TRP A 49 -0.64 3.66 2.45
C TRP A 49 -0.98 2.91 3.72
N ILE A 50 -1.47 1.65 3.63
CA ILE A 50 -1.74 0.81 4.80
C ILE A 50 -0.45 0.61 5.60
N ARG A 51 0.66 0.32 4.91
CA ARG A 51 1.95 0.08 5.53
C ARG A 51 2.53 1.34 6.18
N GLN A 52 2.39 2.50 5.54
CA GLN A 52 2.76 3.79 6.12
C GLN A 52 1.93 4.12 7.38
N ALA A 53 0.60 3.97 7.30
CA ALA A 53 -0.28 4.20 8.44
C ALA A 53 0.08 3.28 9.62
N LEU A 54 0.36 2.01 9.33
CA LEU A 54 0.76 1.02 10.34
C LEU A 54 2.11 1.38 10.96
N GLY A 55 3.10 1.78 10.15
CA GLY A 55 4.41 2.20 10.65
C GLY A 55 4.36 3.46 11.50
N LEU A 56 3.54 4.44 11.12
CA LEU A 56 3.29 5.63 11.92
C LEU A 56 2.61 5.28 13.25
N PHE A 57 1.54 4.49 13.21
CA PHE A 57 0.80 4.09 14.41
C PHE A 57 1.65 3.29 15.39
N LEU A 58 2.39 2.30 14.89
CA LEU A 58 3.32 1.52 15.70
C LEU A 58 4.43 2.42 16.26
N GLY A 59 5.03 3.29 15.45
CA GLY A 59 6.09 4.20 15.89
C GLY A 59 5.63 5.15 17.01
N VAL A 60 4.39 5.66 16.92
CA VAL A 60 3.82 6.52 17.96
C VAL A 60 3.54 5.75 19.25
N ILE A 61 2.89 4.59 19.19
CA ILE A 61 2.62 3.76 20.38
C ILE A 61 3.93 3.36 21.06
N TRP A 62 4.91 2.95 20.25
CA TRP A 62 6.17 2.46 20.76
C TRP A 62 7.13 3.52 21.25
N GLY A 63 7.03 4.75 20.74
CA GLY A 63 7.83 5.87 21.23
C GLY A 63 7.44 6.32 22.63
N ALA A 64 6.19 6.08 23.04
CA ALA A 64 5.75 6.39 24.39
C ALA A 64 6.37 5.44 25.44
N VAL A 65 6.89 4.27 25.02
CA VAL A 65 7.46 3.27 25.92
C VAL A 65 9.00 3.41 25.94
N PRO A 66 9.65 3.63 27.11
CA PRO A 66 11.11 3.83 27.22
C PRO A 66 11.96 2.56 26.98
N VAL A 67 11.45 1.59 26.23
CA VAL A 67 12.16 0.33 25.99
C VAL A 67 12.95 0.47 24.69
N THR A 68 14.27 0.61 24.82
CA THR A 68 15.21 0.61 23.70
C THR A 68 15.62 -0.82 23.37
N GLY A 69 15.49 -1.23 22.11
CA GLY A 69 15.92 -2.57 21.69
C GLY A 69 15.48 -2.98 20.30
N ALA A 70 16.19 -3.95 19.71
CA ALA A 70 15.88 -4.51 18.39
C ALA A 70 14.56 -5.30 18.36
N LEU A 71 13.98 -5.63 19.52
CA LEU A 71 12.70 -6.34 19.63
C LEU A 71 11.57 -5.61 18.90
N TRP A 72 11.53 -4.27 18.96
CA TRP A 72 10.50 -3.49 18.27
C TRP A 72 10.68 -3.45 16.77
N LEU A 73 11.92 -3.49 16.30
CA LEU A 73 12.22 -3.60 14.87
C LEU A 73 11.72 -4.95 14.35
N ILE A 74 12.02 -6.04 15.07
CA ILE A 74 11.55 -7.38 14.71
C ILE A 74 10.03 -7.44 14.73
N LEU A 75 9.38 -6.88 15.76
CA LEU A 75 7.93 -6.83 15.85
C LEU A 75 7.31 -5.99 14.72
N PHE A 76 7.91 -4.87 14.35
CA PHE A 76 7.49 -4.07 13.22
C PHE A 76 7.57 -4.87 11.91
N PHE A 77 8.67 -5.56 11.65
CA PHE A 77 8.80 -6.41 10.46
C PHE A 77 7.80 -7.57 10.46
N ALA A 78 7.57 -8.21 11.61
CA ALA A 78 6.60 -9.29 11.75
C ALA A 78 5.17 -8.81 11.52
N VAL A 79 4.77 -7.69 12.14
CA VAL A 79 3.42 -7.14 12.02
C VAL A 79 3.17 -6.60 10.62
N THR A 80 4.09 -5.83 10.05
CA THR A 80 3.93 -5.30 8.69
C THR A 80 3.89 -6.41 7.65
N SER A 81 4.77 -7.41 7.76
CA SER A 81 4.76 -8.55 6.83
C SER A 81 3.52 -9.42 7.03
N GLY A 82 3.06 -9.61 8.27
CA GLY A 82 1.85 -10.37 8.58
C GLY A 82 0.58 -9.71 8.08
N VAL A 83 0.45 -8.38 8.19
CA VAL A 83 -0.70 -7.63 7.65
C VAL A 83 -0.71 -7.72 6.12
N ILE A 84 0.43 -7.53 5.46
CA ILE A 84 0.52 -7.66 4.01
C ILE A 84 0.19 -9.10 3.56
N TYR A 85 0.79 -10.11 4.20
CA TYR A 85 0.54 -11.51 3.88
C TYR A 85 -0.92 -11.90 4.12
N GLY A 86 -1.51 -11.47 5.24
CA GLY A 86 -2.92 -11.68 5.56
C GLY A 86 -3.84 -10.99 4.56
N TYR A 87 -3.50 -9.79 4.10
CA TYR A 87 -4.27 -9.07 3.09
C TYR A 87 -4.31 -9.85 1.77
N TYR A 88 -3.17 -10.37 1.31
CA TYR A 88 -3.11 -11.22 0.12
C TYR A 88 -3.95 -12.49 0.27
N HIS A 89 -3.74 -13.21 1.38
CA HIS A 89 -4.35 -14.52 1.56
C HIS A 89 -5.87 -14.42 1.84
N LEU A 90 -6.33 -13.38 2.52
CA LEU A 90 -7.74 -13.24 2.93
C LEU A 90 -8.59 -12.45 1.93
N ILE A 91 -8.05 -11.38 1.31
CA ILE A 91 -8.86 -10.48 0.47
C ILE A 91 -8.72 -10.82 -1.01
N LEU A 92 -7.50 -11.10 -1.50
CA LEU A 92 -7.30 -11.18 -2.95
C LEU A 92 -7.48 -12.59 -3.53
N LYS A 93 -7.16 -13.68 -2.82
CA LYS A 93 -7.25 -15.06 -3.39
C LYS A 93 -6.57 -15.20 -4.79
N VAL A 94 -5.62 -14.30 -5.07
CA VAL A 94 -4.97 -14.10 -6.36
C VAL A 94 -3.82 -15.09 -6.53
N ASP A 95 -3.73 -15.67 -7.72
CA ASP A 95 -2.62 -16.51 -8.16
C ASP A 95 -1.34 -15.65 -8.31
N GLU A 96 -0.26 -16.11 -7.69
CA GLU A 96 0.92 -15.33 -7.30
C GLU A 96 1.76 -14.83 -8.49
N GLU A 97 1.51 -15.43 -9.66
CA GLU A 97 2.21 -15.15 -10.91
C GLU A 97 1.79 -13.83 -11.55
N GLU A 98 0.58 -13.35 -11.27
CA GLU A 98 0.03 -12.15 -11.91
C GLU A 98 0.57 -10.84 -11.32
N PHE A 99 1.33 -10.88 -10.22
CA PHE A 99 1.92 -9.67 -9.62
C PHE A 99 3.45 -9.68 -9.60
N GLY A 100 4.12 -10.68 -10.21
CA GLY A 100 5.58 -10.71 -10.27
C GLY A 100 6.25 -11.32 -9.02
N GLY A 101 5.50 -12.13 -8.27
CA GLY A 101 5.99 -12.91 -7.13
C GLY A 101 5.93 -12.18 -5.79
N HIS A 102 5.91 -12.96 -4.70
CA HIS A 102 5.75 -12.47 -3.34
C HIS A 102 6.76 -11.39 -2.93
N GLY A 103 8.01 -11.50 -3.39
CA GLY A 103 9.11 -10.65 -2.94
C GLY A 103 9.01 -9.19 -3.41
N SER A 104 8.58 -8.97 -4.66
CA SER A 104 8.57 -7.62 -5.25
C SER A 104 7.58 -6.71 -4.52
N LEU A 105 6.37 -7.21 -4.24
CA LEU A 105 5.34 -6.43 -3.57
C LEU A 105 5.59 -6.33 -2.05
N LEU A 106 6.24 -7.32 -1.44
CA LEU A 106 6.65 -7.24 -0.04
C LEU A 106 7.73 -6.17 0.18
N GLN A 107 8.61 -5.97 -0.80
CA GLN A 107 9.62 -4.90 -0.77
C GLN A 107 9.03 -3.52 -1.05
N GLU A 108 7.91 -3.46 -1.78
CA GLU A 108 7.23 -2.22 -2.09
C GLU A 108 6.71 -1.54 -0.80
N GLY A 109 7.16 -0.31 -0.56
CA GLY A 109 6.83 0.44 0.66
C GLY A 109 7.53 -0.02 1.96
N LEU A 110 8.30 -1.13 1.95
CA LEU A 110 9.01 -1.63 3.13
C LEU A 110 10.00 -0.58 3.68
N PHE A 111 10.84 -0.03 2.83
CA PHE A 111 11.83 0.98 3.23
C PHE A 111 11.18 2.30 3.68
N ALA A 112 10.14 2.73 2.96
CA ALA A 112 9.41 3.95 3.29
C ALA A 112 8.74 3.83 4.67
N SER A 113 8.00 2.75 4.90
CA SER A 113 7.37 2.48 6.20
C SER A 113 8.36 2.29 7.34
N PHE A 114 9.50 1.63 7.09
CA PHE A 114 10.56 1.46 8.08
C PHE A 114 11.15 2.80 8.52
N THR A 115 11.43 3.68 7.55
CA THR A 115 11.95 5.03 7.82
C THR A 115 10.93 5.86 8.59
N LEU A 116 9.65 5.79 8.21
CA LEU A 116 8.57 6.49 8.88
C LEU A 116 8.37 6.00 10.32
N PHE A 117 8.44 4.69 10.53
CA PHE A 117 8.41 4.07 11.86
C PHE A 117 9.53 4.59 12.76
N LEU A 118 10.78 4.57 12.26
CA LEU A 118 11.93 5.08 13.01
C LEU A 118 11.79 6.57 13.33
N LEU A 119 11.35 7.36 12.35
CA LEU A 119 11.14 8.79 12.52
C LEU A 119 10.12 9.08 13.62
N ALA A 120 8.93 8.45 13.55
CA ALA A 120 7.89 8.61 14.55
C ALA A 120 8.35 8.14 15.93
N TRP A 121 9.05 6.99 15.99
CA TRP A 121 9.56 6.42 17.23
C TRP A 121 10.55 7.36 17.93
N ILE A 122 11.55 7.87 17.20
CA ILE A 122 12.57 8.79 17.73
C ILE A 122 11.93 10.10 18.19
N LEU A 123 11.00 10.65 17.40
CA LEU A 123 10.31 11.90 17.75
C LEU A 123 9.52 11.77 19.05
N VAL A 124 8.71 10.71 19.17
CA VAL A 124 7.89 10.50 20.37
C VAL A 124 8.76 10.17 21.57
N TYR A 125 9.78 9.31 21.42
CA TYR A 125 10.71 9.01 22.51
C TYR A 125 11.42 10.28 23.01
N SER A 126 11.85 11.15 22.09
CA SER A 126 12.49 12.43 22.43
C SER A 126 11.53 13.42 23.07
N LEU A 127 10.22 13.31 22.83
CA LEU A 127 9.23 14.20 23.42
C LEU A 127 8.83 13.78 24.84
N PHE A 128 8.69 12.47 25.09
CA PHE A 128 8.20 11.96 26.37
C PHE A 128 9.31 11.69 27.40
N HIS A 129 10.54 11.43 26.95
CA HIS A 129 11.62 10.94 27.82
C HIS A 129 12.82 11.89 27.90
N PHE A 130 12.60 13.16 27.57
CA PHE A 130 13.59 14.23 27.68
C PHE A 130 13.33 15.11 28.91
#